data_AF-A0A8D8ZE87-F1
#
_entry.id   AF-A0A8D8ZE87-F1
#
_cell.length_a   1.000
_cell.length_b   1.000
_cell.length_c   1.000
_cell.angle_alpha   90.00
_cell.angle_beta   90.00
_cell.angle_gamma   90.00
#
_symmetry.space_group_name_H-M   'P 1'
#
loop_
_entity.id
_entity.type
_entity.pdbx_description
1 polymer ?
#
loop_
_entity_poly.entity_id
_entity_poly.type
_entity_poly.pdbx_seq_one_letter_code
_entity_poly.pdbx_strand_id
1 'polypeptide(L)'
;MPPTLHKYLIHGHQIIKAVTLPIGQLSEEAQEARNKDFKRLREHNSRKNNRQNTMEDIFHNFLVSSDPLISSKRKIDHPKKLKIPPEAREMLKSPRVNQFDSDDDNEVNDSDQGDFDSD
;
A
#
# COMPACT_ATOMS: atom_id res chain seq x y z
N MET A 1 30.81 -11.47 3.33
CA MET A 1 29.72 -10.47 3.26
C MET A 1 28.40 -11.19 3.47
N PRO A 2 27.40 -10.62 4.18
CA PRO A 2 26.08 -11.22 4.29
C PRO A 2 25.50 -11.56 2.90
N PRO A 3 24.80 -12.69 2.75
CA PRO A 3 24.30 -13.14 1.45
C PRO A 3 23.35 -12.12 0.80
N THR A 4 22.60 -11.37 1.61
CA THR A 4 21.74 -10.27 1.16
C THR A 4 22.55 -9.13 0.51
N LEU A 5 23.59 -8.65 1.20
CA LEU A 5 24.46 -7.60 0.67
C LEU A 5 25.24 -8.06 -0.56
N HIS A 6 25.71 -9.30 -0.58
CA HIS A 6 26.36 -9.88 -1.76
C HIS A 6 25.40 -9.93 -2.96
N LYS A 7 24.16 -10.39 -2.76
CA LYS A 7 23.14 -10.42 -3.81
C LYS A 7 22.79 -9.03 -4.32
N TYR A 8 22.73 -8.03 -3.45
CA TYR A 8 22.44 -6.65 -3.82
C TYR A 8 23.57 -6.01 -4.62
N LEU A 9 24.80 -6.06 -4.12
CA LEU A 9 25.93 -5.34 -4.71
C LEU A 9 26.51 -6.04 -5.95
N ILE A 10 26.55 -7.38 -5.96
CA ILE A 10 27.16 -8.15 -7.06
C ILE A 10 26.10 -8.55 -8.09
N HIS A 11 24.96 -9.08 -7.64
CA HIS A 11 23.93 -9.63 -8.53
C HIS A 11 22.76 -8.68 -8.79
N GLY A 12 22.68 -7.53 -8.12
CA GLY A 12 21.54 -6.62 -8.21
C GLY A 12 21.26 -6.14 -9.63
N HIS A 13 22.31 -5.81 -10.39
CA HIS A 13 22.15 -5.37 -11.77
C HIS A 13 21.62 -6.47 -12.71
N GLN A 14 21.93 -7.74 -12.44
CA GLN A 14 21.43 -8.88 -13.21
C GLN A 14 19.94 -9.10 -12.92
N ILE A 15 19.57 -8.99 -11.64
CA ILE A 15 18.18 -9.08 -11.19
C ILE A 15 17.35 -7.95 -11.81
N ILE A 16 17.81 -6.70 -11.74
CA ILE A 16 17.11 -5.54 -12.35
C ILE A 16 16.85 -5.76 -13.85
N LYS A 17 17.80 -6.37 -14.57
CA LYS A 17 17.65 -6.65 -16.02
C LYS A 17 16.70 -7.81 -16.33
N ALA A 18 16.59 -8.80 -15.45
CA ALA A 18 15.79 -9.99 -15.67
C ALA A 18 14.30 -9.78 -15.36
N VAL A 19 13.99 -8.82 -14.51
CA VAL A 19 12.64 -8.57 -14.02
C VAL A 19 11.84 -7.71 -15.01
N THR A 20 10.57 -8.06 -15.24
CA THR A 20 9.65 -7.36 -16.16
C THR A 20 8.98 -6.12 -15.56
N LEU A 21 8.78 -6.10 -14.25
CA LEU A 21 8.14 -5.01 -13.51
C LEU A 21 9.14 -4.26 -12.62
N PRO A 22 8.88 -3.00 -12.23
CA PRO A 22 9.67 -2.32 -11.21
C PRO A 22 9.79 -3.18 -9.94
N ILE A 23 11.00 -3.31 -9.40
CA ILE A 23 11.29 -4.23 -8.28
C ILE A 23 10.39 -3.96 -7.07
N GLY A 24 10.05 -2.71 -6.79
CA GLY A 24 9.14 -2.36 -5.69
C GLY A 24 7.73 -2.95 -5.84
N GLN A 25 7.25 -3.17 -7.07
CA GLN A 25 5.96 -3.82 -7.30
C GLN A 25 5.99 -5.34 -7.07
N LEU A 26 7.18 -5.94 -7.07
CA LEU A 26 7.37 -7.36 -6.76
C LEU A 26 7.77 -7.62 -5.30
N SER A 27 7.64 -6.60 -4.45
CA SER A 27 7.97 -6.68 -3.03
C SER A 27 6.98 -7.58 -2.27
N GLU A 28 7.49 -8.34 -1.30
CA GLU A 28 6.69 -9.15 -0.37
C GLU A 28 5.98 -8.29 0.70
N GLU A 29 6.44 -7.05 0.91
CA GLU A 29 5.93 -6.15 1.96
C GLU A 29 4.41 -5.94 1.89
N ALA A 30 3.84 -5.85 0.67
CA ALA A 30 2.41 -5.68 0.48
C ALA A 30 1.63 -6.90 0.98
N GLN A 31 2.16 -8.12 0.80
CA GLN A 31 1.55 -9.35 1.27
C GLN A 31 1.72 -9.48 2.80
N GLU A 32 2.87 -9.16 3.35
CA GLU A 32 3.10 -9.19 4.80
C GLU A 32 2.20 -8.20 5.54
N ALA A 33 1.95 -7.01 4.97
CA ALA A 33 1.03 -6.04 5.54
C ALA A 33 -0.39 -6.62 5.73
N ARG A 34 -0.84 -7.50 4.84
CA ARG A 34 -2.15 -8.19 4.94
C ARG A 34 -2.24 -9.11 6.16
N ASN A 35 -1.14 -9.53 6.76
CA ASN A 35 -1.17 -10.33 7.99
C ASN A 35 -1.73 -9.53 9.18
N LYS A 36 -1.55 -8.19 9.18
CA LYS A 36 -2.19 -7.32 10.17
C LYS A 36 -3.71 -7.32 10.01
N ASP A 37 -4.18 -7.24 8.77
CA ASP A 37 -5.60 -7.29 8.44
C ASP A 37 -6.20 -8.66 8.79
N PHE A 38 -5.46 -9.75 8.56
CA PHE A 38 -5.91 -11.10 8.95
C PHE A 38 -6.23 -11.18 10.45
N LYS A 39 -5.33 -10.68 11.30
CA LYS A 39 -5.54 -10.66 12.77
C LYS A 39 -6.78 -9.84 13.13
N ARG A 40 -6.91 -8.65 12.55
CA ARG A 40 -8.06 -7.75 12.78
C ARG A 40 -9.38 -8.37 12.34
N LEU A 41 -9.44 -8.94 11.14
CA LEU A 41 -10.66 -9.57 10.61
C LEU A 41 -11.07 -10.78 11.44
N ARG A 42 -10.10 -11.56 11.91
CA ARG A 42 -10.37 -12.69 12.81
C ARG A 42 -10.94 -12.24 14.16
N GLU A 43 -10.49 -11.12 14.70
CA GLU A 43 -10.96 -10.63 16.00
C GLU A 43 -12.35 -10.00 15.94
N HIS A 44 -12.64 -9.23 14.89
CA HIS A 44 -13.81 -8.34 14.83
C HIS A 44 -14.84 -8.69 13.75
N ASN A 45 -14.45 -9.36 12.66
CA ASN A 45 -15.29 -9.53 11.46
C ASN A 45 -15.52 -11.00 11.08
N SER A 46 -15.39 -11.92 12.05
CA SER A 46 -15.59 -13.35 11.82
C SER A 46 -16.45 -14.00 12.90
N ARG A 47 -17.24 -15.00 12.49
CA ARG A 47 -18.04 -15.83 13.40
C ARG A 47 -17.10 -16.74 14.20
N LYS A 48 -17.27 -16.74 15.53
CA LYS A 48 -16.45 -17.51 16.49
C LYS A 48 -17.11 -18.82 16.93
N ASN A 49 -17.90 -19.43 16.05
CA ASN A 49 -18.65 -20.66 16.33
C ASN A 49 -17.91 -21.94 15.89
N ASN A 50 -17.22 -21.90 14.74
CA ASN A 50 -16.41 -22.98 14.21
C ASN A 50 -15.26 -22.39 13.40
N ARG A 51 -14.09 -23.02 13.45
CA ARG A 51 -12.92 -22.66 12.65
C ARG A 51 -13.22 -22.58 11.16
N GLN A 52 -14.05 -23.47 10.63
CA GLN A 52 -14.43 -23.44 9.20
C GLN A 52 -15.16 -22.14 8.85
N ASN A 53 -16.17 -21.76 9.63
CA ASN A 53 -16.93 -20.52 9.43
C ASN A 53 -16.04 -19.29 9.64
N THR A 54 -15.12 -19.33 10.62
CA THR A 54 -14.14 -18.25 10.82
C THR A 54 -13.26 -18.06 9.58
N MET A 55 -12.73 -19.13 8.99
CA MET A 55 -11.89 -19.04 7.79
C MET A 55 -12.70 -18.61 6.56
N GLU A 56 -13.93 -19.09 6.44
CA GLU A 56 -14.86 -18.68 5.40
C GLU A 56 -15.12 -17.17 5.46
N ASP A 57 -15.45 -16.62 6.63
CA ASP A 57 -15.70 -15.18 6.78
C ASP A 57 -14.46 -14.35 6.46
N ILE A 58 -13.30 -14.78 6.94
CA ILE A 58 -12.03 -14.10 6.66
C ILE A 58 -11.75 -14.11 5.15
N PHE A 59 -11.96 -15.24 4.47
CA PHE A 59 -11.77 -15.37 3.04
C PHE A 59 -12.69 -14.45 2.24
N HIS A 60 -13.99 -14.41 2.56
CA HIS A 60 -14.93 -13.50 1.92
C HIS A 60 -14.56 -12.03 2.13
N ASN A 61 -14.14 -11.65 3.33
CA ASN A 61 -13.65 -10.29 3.60
C ASN A 61 -12.41 -9.95 2.75
N PHE A 62 -11.47 -10.91 2.60
CA PHE A 62 -10.32 -10.71 1.72
C PHE A 62 -10.76 -10.48 0.27
N LEU A 63 -11.66 -11.30 -0.26
CA LEU A 63 -12.18 -11.17 -1.63
C LEU A 63 -12.78 -9.77 -1.88
N VAL A 64 -13.64 -9.29 -0.96
CA VAL A 64 -14.25 -7.95 -1.05
C VAL A 64 -13.19 -6.85 -0.96
N SER A 65 -12.19 -7.02 -0.08
CA SER A 65 -11.14 -6.01 0.08
C SER A 65 -10.23 -5.92 -1.16
N SER A 66 -9.97 -7.05 -1.83
CA SER A 66 -9.14 -7.16 -3.03
C SER A 66 -9.88 -6.91 -4.34
N ASP A 67 -11.21 -6.76 -4.32
CA ASP A 67 -11.99 -6.47 -5.51
C ASP A 67 -11.53 -5.15 -6.16
N PRO A 68 -11.07 -5.17 -7.43
CA PRO A 68 -10.59 -3.98 -8.13
C PRO A 68 -11.65 -2.88 -8.25
N LEU A 69 -12.91 -3.23 -8.49
CA LEU A 69 -14.00 -2.27 -8.68
C LEU A 69 -14.32 -1.56 -7.37
N ILE A 70 -14.37 -2.31 -6.26
CA ILE A 70 -14.61 -1.76 -4.92
C ILE A 70 -13.40 -0.93 -4.48
N SER A 71 -12.18 -1.45 -4.71
CA SER A 71 -10.95 -0.77 -4.31
C SER A 71 -10.77 0.55 -5.05
N SER A 72 -11.14 0.63 -6.34
CA SER A 72 -11.05 1.86 -7.12
C SER A 72 -11.98 2.98 -6.63
N LYS A 73 -13.08 2.64 -5.97
CA LYS A 73 -14.06 3.61 -5.45
C LYS A 73 -13.85 3.94 -3.96
N ARG A 74 -12.97 3.21 -3.29
CA ARG A 74 -12.68 3.37 -1.87
C ARG A 74 -11.81 4.61 -1.67
N LYS A 75 -12.17 5.46 -0.70
CA LYS A 75 -11.29 6.55 -0.26
C LYS A 75 -10.06 5.94 0.43
N ILE A 76 -8.87 6.32 -0.01
CA ILE A 76 -7.60 5.85 0.54
C ILE A 76 -6.77 7.07 0.88
N ASP A 77 -6.24 7.11 2.10
CA ASP A 77 -5.31 8.14 2.52
C ASP A 77 -3.93 7.85 1.91
N HIS A 78 -3.37 8.83 1.21
CA HIS A 78 -2.05 8.70 0.62
C HIS A 78 -0.99 9.26 1.58
N PRO A 79 -0.01 8.46 2.02
CA PRO A 79 1.07 8.97 2.85
C PRO A 79 1.93 9.97 2.08
N LYS A 80 2.47 10.96 2.80
CA LYS A 80 3.33 12.00 2.23
C LYS A 80 4.58 11.37 1.59
N LYS A 81 4.91 11.81 0.38
CA LYS A 81 6.12 11.35 -0.34
C LYS A 81 7.38 11.82 0.37
N LEU A 82 8.34 10.93 0.56
CA LEU A 82 9.65 11.25 1.12
C LEU A 82 10.58 11.85 0.06
N LYS A 83 11.53 12.69 0.50
CA LYS A 83 12.56 13.28 -0.38
C LYS A 83 13.61 12.22 -0.73
N ILE A 84 13.92 12.09 -2.02
CA ILE A 84 14.93 11.17 -2.55
C ILE A 84 16.31 11.85 -2.53
N PRO A 85 17.38 11.18 -2.09
CA PRO A 85 18.73 11.76 -2.11
C PRO A 85 19.22 12.01 -3.55
N PRO A 86 20.09 13.01 -3.77
CA PRO A 86 20.50 13.45 -5.10
C PRO A 86 21.21 12.36 -5.91
N GLU A 87 22.07 11.56 -5.27
CA GLU A 87 22.80 10.45 -5.91
C GLU A 87 21.83 9.38 -6.46
N ALA A 88 20.81 9.02 -5.69
CA ALA A 88 19.80 8.07 -6.13
C ALA A 88 18.97 8.63 -7.29
N ARG A 89 18.72 9.95 -7.30
CA ARG A 89 17.97 10.61 -8.37
C ARG A 89 18.67 10.51 -9.72
N GLU A 90 20.00 10.57 -9.74
CA GLU A 90 20.80 10.42 -10.96
C GLU A 90 20.75 8.99 -11.52
N MET A 91 20.63 7.99 -10.64
CA MET A 91 20.56 6.58 -11.03
C MET A 91 19.18 6.14 -11.56
N LEU A 92 18.13 6.92 -11.32
CA LEU A 92 16.78 6.60 -11.79
C LEU A 92 16.65 6.89 -13.30
N LYS A 93 16.39 5.84 -14.08
CA LYS A 93 15.89 6.02 -15.45
C LYS A 93 14.43 6.46 -15.34
N SER A 94 14.15 7.73 -15.62
CA SER A 94 12.76 8.22 -15.65
C SER A 94 11.94 7.33 -16.60
N PRO A 95 10.89 6.63 -16.13
CA PRO A 95 9.88 6.18 -17.05
C PRO A 95 9.25 7.45 -17.60
N ARG A 96 9.22 7.62 -18.92
CA ARG A 96 8.41 8.66 -19.57
C ARG A 96 6.95 8.42 -19.24
N VAL A 97 6.52 8.90 -18.08
CA VAL A 97 5.12 9.06 -17.72
C VAL A 97 4.83 10.51 -18.07
N ASN A 98 3.98 10.70 -19.08
CA ASN A 98 3.47 12.01 -19.45
C ASN A 98 3.01 12.73 -18.17
N GLN A 99 3.54 13.92 -17.93
CA GLN A 99 3.06 14.83 -16.88
C GLN A 99 1.56 15.04 -17.08
N PHE A 100 0.76 14.36 -16.26
CA PHE A 100 -0.54 14.87 -15.85
C PHE A 100 -0.35 15.30 -14.40
N ASP A 101 0.34 16.44 -14.26
CA ASP A 101 0.18 17.28 -13.09
C ASP A 101 -1.26 17.83 -13.19
N SER A 102 -2.16 17.22 -12.42
CA SER A 102 -3.37 17.92 -12.00
C SER A 102 -3.21 18.11 -10.50
N ASP A 103 -2.72 19.31 -10.18
CA ASP A 103 -2.82 19.93 -8.86
C ASP A 103 -4.27 19.78 -8.38
N ASP A 104 -4.50 18.93 -7.39
CA ASP A 104 -5.72 18.92 -6.60
C ASP A 104 -5.33 19.16 -5.14
N ASP A 105 -4.74 20.33 -4.91
CA ASP A 105 -4.62 20.95 -3.60
C ASP A 105 -6.02 21.43 -3.18
N ASN A 106 -6.91 20.49 -2.84
CA ASN A 106 -8.08 20.80 -2.05
C ASN A 106 -7.73 20.67 -0.57
N GLU A 107 -7.10 21.72 -0.04
CA GLU A 107 -7.06 22.01 1.39
C GLU A 107 -8.52 22.17 1.88
N VAL A 108 -9.09 21.11 2.44
CA VAL A 108 -10.31 21.23 3.25
C VAL A 108 -9.90 21.90 4.57
N ASN A 109 -10.06 23.23 4.61
CA ASN A 109 -10.06 24.00 5.84
C ASN A 109 -11.26 23.55 6.70
N ASP A 110 -11.02 22.72 7.70
CA ASP A 110 -11.99 22.43 8.73
C ASP A 110 -11.94 23.58 9.76
N SER A 111 -12.63 24.68 9.42
CA SER A 111 -12.94 25.73 10.38
C SER A 111 -14.09 25.24 11.26
N ASP A 112 -13.73 24.61 12.38
CA ASP A 112 -14.63 24.29 13.48
C ASP A 112 -15.13 25.61 14.10
N GLN A 113 -16.24 26.13 13.54
CA GLN A 113 -17.04 27.19 14.14
C GLN A 113 -18.13 26.52 14.96
N GLY A 114 -18.01 26.68 16.29
CA GLY A 114 -18.92 26.09 17.26
C GLY A 114 -20.34 26.64 17.15
N ASP A 115 -21.29 25.73 17.33
CA ASP A 115 -22.66 26.06 17.68
C ASP A 115 -22.90 25.65 19.13
N PHE A 116 -23.01 26.70 19.94
CA PHE A 116 -23.70 26.75 21.22
C PHE A 116 -25.18 26.58 20.94
N ASP A 117 -25.86 25.63 21.60
CA ASP A 117 -27.28 25.79 21.89
C ASP A 117 -27.63 25.14 23.24
N SER A 118 -28.19 26.00 24.10
CA SER A 118 -28.87 25.67 25.34
C SER A 118 -30.32 25.35 25.04
N ASP A 119 -30.85 24.27 25.63
CA ASP A 119 -32.08 24.25 26.44
C ASP A 119 -32.28 22.86 27.08
#